data_AF-A0ABD2BZR8-F1
#
_entry.id   AF-A0ABD2BZR8-F1
#
_cell.length_a   1.000
_cell.length_b   1.000
_cell.length_c   1.000
_cell.angle_alpha   90.00
_cell.angle_beta   90.00
_cell.angle_gamma   90.00
#
_symmetry.space_group_name_H-M   'P 1'
#
loop_
_entity.id
_entity.type
_entity.pdbx_description
1 polymer ?
#
loop_
_entity_poly.entity_id
_entity_poly.type
_entity_poly.pdbx_seq_one_letter_code
_entity_poly.pdbx_strand_id
1 'polypeptide(L)'
;MLEKYYDGQHFHKRITGDKIIDKTNNIIWDYTEELSQLAKSAKDELEHFSTVLYKTNNCTLTIHKSKPAKKVTILSSKHKRIKINNDRKRIPATVTYYNKTQIRRSNGRRRKESTACPVQVSFNILDLTGINAWILYKETSRQNISRQQFLLQIAEELIEEYHEFLQEEKEDLQGTLSGQGNISHSQKTCQIRLCKENKTTKACIICEKYVYVTL
;
A
#
# COMPACT_ATOMS: atom_id res chain seq x y z
N MET A 1 -40.41 21.08 9.10
CA MET A 1 -39.08 21.67 9.35
C MET A 1 -38.96 21.83 10.86
N LEU A 2 -38.21 20.96 11.55
CA LEU A 2 -38.00 21.06 12.99
C LEU A 2 -36.49 21.19 13.21
N GLU A 3 -36.00 22.43 13.23
CA GLU A 3 -34.67 22.73 13.77
C GLU A 3 -34.77 22.65 15.30
N LYS A 4 -34.35 21.53 15.87
CA LYS A 4 -34.14 21.44 17.32
C LYS A 4 -32.71 21.86 17.62
N TYR A 5 -32.55 23.06 18.17
CA TYR A 5 -31.31 23.53 18.79
C TYR A 5 -31.11 22.76 20.09
N TYR A 6 -30.06 21.93 20.18
CA TYR A 6 -29.65 21.29 21.42
C TYR A 6 -28.31 21.88 21.86
N ASP A 7 -28.28 22.34 23.11
CA ASP A 7 -27.18 23.07 23.73
C ASP A 7 -25.95 22.17 23.96
N GLY A 8 -24.77 22.74 23.77
CA GLY A 8 -23.50 22.06 23.43
C GLY A 8 -22.74 21.40 24.59
N GLN A 9 -23.39 21.02 25.69
CA GLN A 9 -22.67 20.65 26.92
C GLN A 9 -22.19 19.19 27.03
N HIS A 10 -22.50 18.31 26.07
CA HIS A 10 -22.19 16.86 26.19
C HIS A 10 -21.04 16.33 25.32
N PHE A 11 -20.30 17.18 24.59
CA PHE A 11 -19.28 16.72 23.63
C PHE A 11 -17.89 16.40 24.22
N HIS A 12 -17.75 16.34 25.54
CA HIS A 12 -16.50 15.97 26.20
C HIS A 12 -16.49 14.48 26.60
N LYS A 13 -16.57 13.58 25.60
CA LYS A 13 -16.26 12.15 25.77
C LYS A 13 -15.29 11.70 24.68
N ARG A 14 -14.42 10.77 25.08
CA ARG A 14 -13.24 10.26 24.35
C ARG A 14 -13.61 9.91 22.90
N ILE A 15 -12.90 10.45 21.92
CA ILE A 15 -13.20 10.21 20.50
C ILE A 15 -12.59 8.86 20.10
N THR A 16 -13.42 7.82 19.97
CA THR A 16 -13.02 6.51 19.45
C THR A 16 -13.69 6.30 18.08
N GLY A 17 -12.98 6.59 17.00
CA GLY A 17 -13.48 6.48 15.62
C GLY A 17 -12.41 6.71 14.56
N ASP A 18 -12.65 6.26 13.33
CA ASP A 18 -11.68 6.39 12.23
C ASP A 18 -11.49 7.86 11.84
N LYS A 19 -10.27 8.38 12.04
CA LYS A 19 -9.88 9.75 11.70
C LYS A 19 -9.51 9.85 10.21
N ILE A 20 -10.21 10.70 9.47
CA ILE A 20 -9.80 11.12 8.13
C ILE A 20 -9.44 12.60 8.18
N ILE A 21 -8.20 12.91 7.80
CA ILE A 21 -7.72 14.27 7.63
C ILE A 21 -7.75 14.58 6.12
N ASP A 22 -8.55 15.56 5.73
CA ASP A 22 -8.54 16.06 4.34
C ASP A 22 -7.30 16.93 4.09
N LYS A 23 -6.95 17.16 2.82
CA LYS A 23 -5.78 17.95 2.37
C LYS A 23 -5.71 19.37 2.97
N THR A 24 -6.82 19.89 3.49
CA THR A 24 -6.92 21.20 4.15
C THR A 24 -6.92 21.10 5.68
N ASN A 25 -6.37 20.02 6.26
CA ASN A 25 -6.36 19.71 7.71
C ASN A 25 -7.74 19.63 8.38
N ASN A 26 -8.83 19.55 7.60
CA ASN A 26 -10.16 19.34 8.15
C ASN A 26 -10.33 17.88 8.56
N ILE A 27 -10.84 17.67 9.77
CA ILE A 27 -11.03 16.34 10.34
C ILE A 27 -12.46 15.87 10.11
N ILE A 28 -12.57 14.64 9.63
CA ILE A 28 -13.82 13.89 9.50
C ILE A 28 -13.69 12.61 10.31
N TRP A 29 -14.68 12.35 11.15
CA TRP A 29 -14.74 11.18 12.01
C TRP A 29 -15.99 10.37 11.70
N ASP A 30 -15.82 9.05 11.61
CA ASP A 30 -16.93 8.11 11.63
C ASP A 30 -17.11 7.61 13.05
N TYR A 31 -18.26 7.93 13.64
CA TYR A 31 -18.52 7.70 15.07
C TYR A 31 -19.52 6.56 15.21
N THR A 32 -19.02 5.33 15.32
CA THR A 32 -19.84 4.12 15.21
C THR A 32 -20.15 3.45 16.55
N GLU A 33 -19.25 3.47 17.53
CA GLU A 33 -19.40 2.68 18.77
C GLU A 33 -20.08 3.40 19.94
N GLU A 34 -19.68 4.62 20.29
CA GLU A 34 -20.14 5.27 21.52
C GLU A 34 -21.54 5.92 21.38
N LEU A 35 -21.88 6.46 20.20
CA LEU A 35 -23.23 6.99 19.93
C LEU A 35 -24.22 5.86 19.69
N SER A 36 -23.75 4.65 19.39
CA SER A 36 -24.63 3.48 19.35
C SER A 36 -25.27 3.24 20.72
N GLN A 37 -24.64 3.57 21.85
CA GLN A 37 -25.27 3.41 23.17
C GLN A 37 -26.31 4.51 23.46
N LEU A 38 -26.01 5.78 23.14
CA LEU A 38 -26.96 6.90 23.27
C LEU A 38 -28.12 6.82 22.27
N ALA A 39 -27.88 6.31 21.06
CA ALA A 39 -28.89 6.17 20.01
C ALA A 39 -29.69 4.86 20.10
N LYS A 40 -29.29 3.92 20.97
CA LYS A 40 -30.04 2.68 21.27
C LYS A 40 -31.06 2.86 22.41
N SER A 41 -30.95 3.89 23.25
CA SER A 41 -31.88 4.10 24.37
C SER A 41 -33.14 4.89 24.00
N ALA A 42 -33.13 5.65 22.91
CA ALA A 42 -34.33 6.24 22.32
C ALA A 42 -34.86 5.29 21.25
N LYS A 43 -36.18 5.03 21.24
CA LYS A 43 -36.85 4.35 20.13
C LYS A 43 -36.33 4.91 18.81
N ASP A 44 -36.02 4.03 17.86
CA ASP A 44 -35.43 4.41 16.58
C ASP A 44 -36.46 5.11 15.68
N GLU A 45 -36.85 6.33 16.08
CA GLU A 45 -37.83 7.20 15.41
C GLU A 45 -37.32 7.76 14.08
N LEU A 46 -36.06 7.50 13.72
CA LEU A 46 -35.50 8.01 12.50
C LEU A 46 -36.03 7.22 11.30
N GLU A 47 -36.77 7.90 10.42
CA GLU A 47 -37.33 7.30 9.21
C GLU A 47 -36.26 6.82 8.23
N HIS A 48 -36.60 5.85 7.38
CA HIS A 48 -35.69 5.37 6.34
C HIS A 48 -35.36 6.50 5.34
N PHE A 49 -34.08 6.65 4.98
CA PHE A 49 -33.57 7.74 4.15
C PHE A 49 -33.81 9.14 4.73
N SER A 50 -33.95 9.25 6.05
CA SER A 50 -33.94 10.55 6.73
C SER A 50 -32.55 10.87 7.29
N THR A 51 -32.32 12.16 7.49
CA THR A 51 -31.05 12.70 7.99
C THR A 51 -31.32 13.71 9.09
N VAL A 52 -30.65 13.55 10.23
CA VAL A 52 -30.61 14.54 11.32
C VAL A 52 -29.26 15.23 11.30
N LEU A 53 -29.28 16.55 11.46
CA LEU A 53 -28.09 17.38 11.48
C LEU A 53 -28.00 18.10 12.82
N TYR A 54 -26.88 17.91 13.52
CA TYR A 54 -26.52 18.72 14.67
C TYR A 54 -25.36 19.62 14.27
N LYS A 55 -25.51 20.92 14.49
CA LYS A 55 -24.50 21.91 14.14
C LYS A 55 -23.94 22.54 15.41
N THR A 56 -22.63 22.65 15.47
CA THR A 56 -21.92 23.54 16.39
C THR A 56 -21.14 24.56 15.55
N ASN A 57 -20.57 25.58 16.18
CA ASN A 57 -19.86 26.66 15.47
C ASN A 57 -18.76 26.16 14.52
N ASN A 58 -18.12 25.03 14.86
CA ASN A 58 -16.94 24.53 14.17
C ASN A 58 -17.16 23.17 13.47
N CYS A 59 -18.23 22.45 13.79
CA CYS A 59 -18.45 21.09 13.29
C CYS A 59 -19.93 20.82 13.04
N THR A 60 -20.19 19.90 12.10
CA THR A 60 -21.52 19.37 11.86
C THR A 60 -21.51 17.86 12.00
N LEU A 61 -22.37 17.36 12.88
CA LEU A 61 -22.67 15.95 13.04
C LEU A 61 -23.87 15.59 12.16
N THR A 62 -23.66 14.66 11.24
CA THR A 62 -24.69 14.11 10.36
C THR A 62 -25.04 12.70 10.81
N ILE A 63 -26.31 12.45 11.10
CA ILE A 63 -26.83 11.10 11.32
C ILE A 63 -27.77 10.77 10.17
N HIS A 64 -27.41 9.78 9.36
CA HIS A 64 -28.19 9.38 8.18
C HIS A 64 -28.57 7.90 8.25
N LYS A 65 -29.85 7.59 8.04
CA LYS A 65 -30.35 6.21 8.03
C LYS A 65 -30.43 5.66 6.61
N SER A 66 -29.33 5.06 6.16
CA SER A 66 -29.24 4.44 4.83
C SER A 66 -29.86 3.04 4.76
N LYS A 67 -29.99 2.34 5.89
CA LYS A 67 -30.59 1.00 6.01
C LYS A 67 -31.56 0.95 7.20
N PRO A 68 -32.59 0.09 7.18
CA PRO A 68 -33.61 0.04 8.25
C PRO A 68 -33.05 -0.16 9.65
N ALA A 69 -32.00 -0.97 9.79
CA ALA A 69 -31.37 -1.27 11.07
C ALA A 69 -29.99 -0.60 11.27
N LYS A 70 -29.55 0.26 10.35
CA LYS A 70 -28.21 0.88 10.43
C LYS A 70 -28.26 2.38 10.15
N LYS A 71 -27.58 3.12 11.02
CA LYS A 71 -27.34 4.56 10.90
C LYS A 71 -25.87 4.79 10.63
N VAL A 72 -25.59 5.81 9.83
CA VAL A 72 -24.25 6.31 9.55
C VAL A 72 -24.11 7.64 10.27
N THR A 73 -23.07 7.79 11.08
CA THR A 73 -22.87 8.98 11.90
C THR A 73 -21.51 9.59 11.57
N ILE A 74 -21.53 10.78 10.96
CA ILE A 74 -20.33 11.45 10.47
C ILE A 74 -20.21 12.81 11.15
N LEU A 75 -19.10 13.02 11.85
CA LEU A 75 -18.74 14.34 12.36
C LEU A 75 -17.77 15.00 11.36
N SER A 76 -18.12 16.18 10.87
CA SER A 76 -17.29 16.91 9.90
C SER A 76 -17.10 18.36 10.32
N SER A 77 -15.84 18.78 10.43
CA SER A 77 -15.45 20.19 10.60
C SER A 77 -15.52 21.02 9.30
N LYS A 78 -15.58 20.34 8.15
CA LYS A 78 -15.56 20.96 6.82
C LYS A 78 -16.91 21.49 6.37
N HIS A 79 -17.99 20.78 6.70
CA HIS A 79 -19.31 21.04 6.12
C HIS A 79 -20.16 21.91 7.05
N LYS A 80 -20.09 23.24 6.89
CA LYS A 80 -20.94 24.19 7.66
C LYS A 80 -22.39 24.20 7.20
N ARG A 81 -22.63 24.02 5.90
CA ARG A 81 -23.97 23.91 5.30
C ARG A 81 -24.04 22.60 4.53
N ILE A 82 -24.94 21.72 4.94
CA ILE A 82 -25.10 20.40 4.35
C ILE A 82 -26.28 20.43 3.40
N LYS A 83 -26.02 20.12 2.13
CA LYS A 83 -27.06 19.84 1.14
C LYS A 83 -27.42 18.36 1.22
N ILE A 84 -28.71 18.07 1.27
CA ILE A 84 -29.25 16.72 1.14
C ILE A 84 -29.61 16.55 -0.33
N ASN A 85 -29.15 15.47 -0.97
CA ASN A 85 -29.50 15.24 -2.37
C ASN A 85 -30.99 14.91 -2.51
N ASN A 86 -31.60 15.30 -3.62
CA ASN A 86 -33.01 15.04 -3.91
C ASN A 86 -33.28 13.62 -4.45
N ASP A 87 -32.28 12.75 -4.45
CA ASP A 87 -32.41 11.35 -4.86
C ASP A 87 -33.35 10.56 -3.93
N ARG A 88 -33.83 9.40 -4.40
CA ARG A 88 -34.64 8.45 -3.60
C ARG A 88 -34.00 8.09 -2.25
N LYS A 89 -32.67 8.08 -2.17
CA LYS A 89 -31.89 7.72 -0.97
C LYS A 89 -31.57 8.92 -0.06
N ARG A 90 -31.86 10.16 -0.50
CA ARG A 90 -31.64 11.42 0.24
C ARG A 90 -30.29 11.49 0.96
N ILE A 91 -29.23 11.13 0.23
CA ILE A 91 -27.88 11.02 0.80
C ILE A 91 -27.35 12.44 1.05
N PRO A 92 -26.88 12.76 2.27
CA PRO A 92 -26.29 14.06 2.57
C PRO A 92 -24.90 14.19 1.96
N ALA A 93 -24.54 15.40 1.55
CA ALA A 93 -23.25 15.71 0.92
C ALA A 93 -22.05 15.26 1.78
N THR A 94 -22.19 15.26 3.11
CA THR A 94 -21.18 14.77 4.06
C THR A 94 -20.87 13.29 3.88
N VAL A 95 -21.89 12.44 3.69
CA VAL A 95 -21.72 10.99 3.46
C VAL A 95 -21.08 10.74 2.10
N THR A 96 -21.53 11.44 1.06
CA THR A 96 -20.93 11.33 -0.28
C THR A 96 -19.47 11.76 -0.27
N TYR A 97 -19.15 12.84 0.43
CA TYR A 97 -17.79 13.33 0.58
C TYR A 97 -16.91 12.33 1.33
N TYR A 98 -17.37 11.81 2.47
CA TYR A 98 -16.68 10.81 3.26
C TYR A 98 -16.34 9.56 2.44
N ASN A 99 -17.32 9.01 1.70
CA ASN A 99 -17.11 7.84 0.86
C ASN A 99 -16.07 8.09 -0.24
N LYS A 100 -16.07 9.28 -0.88
CA LYS A 100 -15.05 9.66 -1.87
C LYS A 100 -13.63 9.70 -1.26
N THR A 101 -13.51 10.20 -0.03
CA THR A 101 -12.21 10.27 0.67
C THR A 101 -11.75 8.91 1.22
N GLN A 102 -12.68 8.08 1.68
CA GLN A 102 -12.45 6.70 2.16
C GLN A 102 -11.89 5.81 1.04
N ILE A 103 -12.50 5.84 -0.16
CA ILE A 103 -12.10 4.99 -1.29
C ILE A 103 -10.63 5.23 -1.70
N ARG A 104 -10.11 6.45 -1.53
CA ARG A 104 -8.68 6.72 -1.79
C ARG A 104 -7.73 6.01 -0.83
N ARG A 105 -8.16 5.73 0.42
CA ARG A 105 -7.37 4.95 1.40
C ARG A 105 -7.47 3.45 1.17
N SER A 106 -8.62 2.97 0.69
CA SER A 106 -8.90 1.53 0.52
C SER A 106 -8.37 0.94 -0.79
N ASN A 107 -7.30 1.48 -1.39
CA ASN A 107 -6.58 0.82 -2.49
C ASN A 107 -5.80 -0.40 -1.95
N GLY A 108 -6.55 -1.36 -1.41
CA GLY A 108 -6.07 -2.60 -0.84
C GLY A 108 -5.78 -3.60 -1.93
N ARG A 109 -4.60 -3.49 -2.55
CA ARG A 109 -3.88 -4.71 -2.91
C ARG A 109 -3.38 -5.31 -1.60
N ARG A 110 -4.24 -6.07 -0.91
CA ARG A 110 -3.84 -6.90 0.22
C ARG A 110 -2.89 -7.96 -0.32
N ARG A 111 -1.58 -7.67 -0.24
CA ARG A 111 -0.57 -8.73 -0.32
C ARG A 111 -0.85 -9.68 0.84
N LYS A 112 -0.86 -10.99 0.54
CA LYS A 112 -1.11 -12.04 1.53
C LYS A 112 -0.20 -11.80 2.73
N GLU A 113 -0.81 -11.82 3.90
CA GLU A 113 -0.21 -11.51 5.17
C GLU A 113 0.70 -12.66 5.57
N SER A 114 1.97 -12.57 5.17
CA SER A 114 3.04 -13.39 5.73
C SER A 114 3.52 -12.67 6.98
N THR A 115 3.12 -13.16 8.14
CA THR A 115 3.49 -12.62 9.44
C THR A 115 4.99 -12.73 9.65
N ALA A 116 5.63 -11.57 9.81
CA ALA A 116 7.00 -11.37 10.27
C ALA A 116 8.13 -12.00 9.42
N CYS A 117 8.56 -11.27 8.40
CA CYS A 117 9.91 -11.41 7.86
C CYS A 117 10.44 -10.02 7.47
N PRO A 118 11.71 -9.65 7.77
CA PRO A 118 12.32 -8.41 7.28
C PRO A 118 12.13 -8.21 5.77
N VAL A 119 12.12 -9.32 5.02
CA VAL A 119 11.86 -9.37 3.59
C VAL A 119 10.49 -8.77 3.21
N GLN A 120 9.44 -9.01 4.00
CA GLN A 120 8.11 -8.44 3.72
C GLN A 120 8.09 -6.92 3.92
N VAL A 121 8.80 -6.41 4.93
CA VAL A 121 8.94 -4.97 5.16
C VAL A 121 9.72 -4.33 4.02
N SER A 122 10.81 -4.96 3.56
CA SER A 122 11.58 -4.50 2.42
C SER A 122 10.74 -4.41 1.15
N PHE A 123 9.91 -5.41 0.85
CA PHE A 123 9.01 -5.34 -0.31
C PHE A 123 7.98 -4.22 -0.19
N ASN A 124 7.41 -4.01 1.01
CA ASN A 124 6.48 -2.90 1.22
C ASN A 124 7.15 -1.53 1.02
N ILE A 125 8.41 -1.37 1.46
CA ILE A 125 9.18 -0.15 1.23
C ILE A 125 9.44 0.05 -0.27
N LEU A 126 9.85 -1.00 -0.99
CA LEU A 126 10.07 -0.95 -2.43
C LEU A 126 8.80 -0.55 -3.19
N ASP A 127 7.64 -1.08 -2.80
CA ASP A 127 6.37 -0.70 -3.41
C ASP A 127 6.01 0.78 -3.15
N LEU A 128 6.20 1.25 -1.92
CA LEU A 128 5.94 2.64 -1.55
C LEU A 128 6.86 3.58 -2.32
N THR A 129 8.16 3.28 -2.34
CA THR A 129 9.17 4.06 -3.05
C THR A 129 8.89 4.09 -4.55
N GLY A 130 8.59 2.94 -5.17
CA GLY A 130 8.28 2.87 -6.59
C GLY A 130 7.03 3.64 -6.99
N ILE A 131 5.97 3.59 -6.18
CA ILE A 131 4.75 4.39 -6.41
C ILE A 131 5.04 5.89 -6.26
N ASN A 132 5.77 6.27 -5.22
CA ASN A 132 6.11 7.68 -4.98
C ASN A 132 7.01 8.23 -6.09
N ALA A 133 8.02 7.48 -6.52
CA ALA A 133 8.90 7.83 -7.64
C ALA A 133 8.10 8.01 -8.94
N TRP A 134 7.15 7.10 -9.23
CA TRP A 134 6.30 7.21 -10.42
C TRP A 134 5.43 8.48 -10.40
N ILE A 135 4.86 8.82 -9.24
CA ILE A 135 4.08 10.05 -9.06
C ILE A 135 4.97 11.27 -9.32
N LEU A 136 6.16 11.31 -8.71
CA LEU A 136 7.11 12.41 -8.89
C LEU A 136 7.51 12.56 -10.36
N TYR A 137 7.91 11.47 -11.02
CA TYR A 137 8.27 11.46 -12.45
C TYR A 137 7.16 12.02 -13.34
N LYS A 138 5.90 11.63 -13.06
CA LYS A 138 4.74 12.12 -13.82
C LYS A 138 4.52 13.62 -13.64
N GLU A 139 4.69 14.13 -12.41
CA GLU A 139 4.53 15.54 -12.10
C GLU A 139 5.68 16.39 -12.68
N THR A 140 6.93 15.91 -12.63
CA THR A 140 8.10 16.65 -13.12
C THR A 140 8.22 16.63 -14.63
N SER A 141 8.03 15.47 -15.26
CA SER A 141 8.26 15.29 -16.70
C SER A 141 7.02 15.58 -17.53
N ARG A 142 5.83 15.68 -16.90
CA ARG A 142 4.50 15.78 -17.55
C ARG A 142 4.21 14.68 -18.58
N GLN A 143 5.02 13.63 -18.61
CA GLN A 143 4.83 12.49 -19.49
C GLN A 143 3.79 11.54 -18.90
N ASN A 144 2.97 10.97 -19.77
CA ASN A 144 1.92 10.04 -19.36
C ASN A 144 2.40 8.58 -19.52
N ILE A 145 3.36 8.18 -18.70
CA ILE A 145 3.81 6.78 -18.62
C ILE A 145 2.93 5.98 -17.66
N SER A 146 2.65 4.72 -18.03
CA SER A 146 1.97 3.81 -17.10
C SER A 146 2.91 3.42 -15.95
N ARG A 147 2.36 3.15 -14.77
CA ARG A 147 3.17 2.73 -13.61
C ARG A 147 3.99 1.46 -13.91
N GLN A 148 3.44 0.53 -14.69
CA GLN A 148 4.13 -0.71 -15.03
C GLN A 148 5.36 -0.45 -15.89
N GLN A 149 5.22 0.35 -16.96
CA GLN A 149 6.34 0.70 -17.83
C GLN A 149 7.43 1.46 -17.07
N PHE A 150 7.04 2.41 -16.21
CA PHE A 150 7.99 3.13 -15.38
C PHE A 150 8.80 2.21 -14.46
N LEU A 151 8.15 1.24 -13.80
CA LEU A 151 8.85 0.29 -12.93
C LEU A 151 9.74 -0.68 -13.71
N LEU A 152 9.36 -1.04 -14.94
CA LEU A 152 10.20 -1.87 -15.81
C LEU A 152 11.44 -1.11 -16.24
N GLN A 153 11.30 0.14 -16.66
CA GLN A 153 12.42 0.99 -17.06
C GLN A 153 13.43 1.15 -15.92
N ILE A 154 12.97 1.45 -14.69
CA ILE A 154 13.86 1.52 -13.53
C ILE A 154 14.55 0.18 -13.24
N ALA A 155 13.84 -0.94 -13.40
CA ALA A 155 14.44 -2.25 -13.18
C ALA A 155 15.53 -2.55 -14.22
N GLU A 156 15.33 -2.18 -15.48
CA GLU A 156 16.31 -2.30 -16.55
C GLU A 156 17.54 -1.44 -16.25
N GLU A 157 17.35 -0.15 -15.93
CA GLU A 157 18.44 0.78 -15.54
C GLU A 157 19.28 0.23 -14.37
N LEU A 158 18.62 -0.27 -13.31
CA LEU A 158 19.32 -0.85 -12.14
C LEU A 158 20.08 -2.14 -12.47
N ILE A 159 19.58 -2.96 -13.39
CA ILE A 159 20.24 -4.20 -13.81
C ILE A 159 21.47 -3.88 -14.65
N GLU A 160 21.38 -2.88 -15.53
CA GLU A 160 22.50 -2.41 -16.35
C GLU A 160 23.65 -1.89 -15.48
N GLU A 161 23.37 -1.00 -14.52
CA GLU A 161 24.37 -0.49 -13.55
C GLU A 161 25.07 -1.64 -12.78
N TYR A 162 24.31 -2.66 -12.37
CA TYR A 162 24.85 -3.81 -11.66
C TYR A 162 25.76 -4.69 -12.53
N HIS A 163 25.42 -4.84 -13.82
CA HIS A 163 26.26 -5.59 -14.75
C HIS A 163 27.57 -4.89 -15.05
N GLU A 164 27.57 -3.56 -15.18
CA GLU A 164 28.78 -2.75 -15.33
C GLU A 164 29.70 -2.92 -14.10
N PHE A 165 29.16 -2.80 -12.89
CA PHE A 165 29.91 -3.02 -11.65
C PHE A 165 30.56 -4.41 -11.57
N LEU A 166 29.86 -5.46 -11.98
CA LEU A 166 30.40 -6.82 -12.02
C LEU A 166 31.45 -7.05 -13.11
N GLN A 167 31.44 -6.27 -14.19
CA GLN A 167 32.45 -6.34 -15.23
C GLN A 167 33.74 -5.67 -14.75
N GLU A 168 33.63 -4.50 -14.11
CA GLU A 168 34.77 -3.78 -13.52
C GLU A 168 35.48 -4.63 -12.45
N GLU A 169 34.74 -5.31 -11.56
CA GLU A 169 35.34 -6.18 -10.53
C GLU A 169 36.09 -7.38 -11.15
N LYS A 170 35.62 -7.90 -12.29
CA LYS A 170 36.30 -9.01 -13.00
C LYS A 170 37.55 -8.55 -13.73
N GLU A 171 37.53 -7.35 -14.31
CA GLU A 171 38.67 -6.76 -14.99
C GLU A 171 39.79 -6.39 -14.01
N ASP A 172 39.46 -5.89 -12.82
CA ASP A 172 40.44 -5.63 -11.74
C ASP A 172 41.10 -6.92 -11.22
N LEU A 173 40.34 -8.01 -11.12
CA LEU A 173 40.87 -9.34 -10.79
C LEU A 173 41.77 -9.92 -11.89
N GLN A 174 41.50 -9.61 -13.16
CA GLN A 174 42.34 -10.04 -14.30
C GLN A 174 43.58 -9.16 -14.51
N GLY A 175 43.51 -7.87 -14.17
CA GLY A 175 44.65 -6.94 -14.18
C GLY A 175 45.74 -7.33 -13.17
N THR A 176 45.36 -7.97 -12.06
CA THR A 176 46.31 -8.45 -11.04
C THR A 176 46.94 -9.82 -11.38
N LEU A 177 46.37 -10.56 -12.34
CA LEU A 177 46.82 -11.92 -12.72
C LEU A 177 47.62 -11.99 -14.02
N SER A 178 47.89 -10.87 -14.69
CA SER A 178 48.79 -10.82 -15.87
C SER A 178 50.28 -10.85 -15.51
N GLY A 179 50.62 -11.66 -14.50
CA GLY A 179 51.97 -11.83 -13.97
C GLY A 179 52.23 -13.19 -13.34
N GLN A 180 51.46 -14.24 -13.66
CA GLN A 180 51.89 -15.65 -13.58
C GLN A 180 50.70 -16.55 -13.98
N GLY A 181 50.89 -17.32 -15.04
CA GLY A 181 49.94 -18.36 -15.44
C GLY A 181 49.81 -19.41 -14.34
N ASN A 182 48.75 -19.31 -13.54
CA ASN A 182 48.25 -20.40 -12.73
C ASN A 182 46.82 -20.69 -13.17
N ILE A 183 46.68 -21.70 -14.04
CA ILE A 183 45.41 -22.36 -14.31
C ILE A 183 44.94 -22.92 -12.96
N SER A 184 44.10 -22.17 -12.27
CA SER A 184 43.37 -22.67 -11.12
C SER A 184 42.48 -23.80 -11.62
N HIS A 185 42.96 -25.04 -11.47
CA HIS A 185 42.17 -26.24 -11.70
C HIS A 185 41.11 -26.31 -10.60
N SER A 186 40.07 -25.48 -10.70
CA SER A 186 38.90 -25.56 -9.82
C SER A 186 38.34 -26.97 -9.97
N GLN A 187 38.39 -27.75 -8.89
CA GLN A 187 37.88 -29.12 -8.88
C GLN A 187 36.39 -29.08 -9.22
N LYS A 188 35.99 -29.74 -10.32
CA LYS A 188 34.59 -29.81 -10.75
C LYS A 188 33.96 -31.09 -10.24
N THR A 189 32.64 -31.07 -10.03
CA THR A 189 31.90 -32.25 -9.59
C THR A 189 31.80 -33.28 -10.70
N CYS A 190 32.11 -34.53 -10.37
CA CYS A 190 32.10 -35.65 -11.31
C CYS A 190 30.67 -36.06 -11.65
N GLN A 191 30.30 -36.04 -12.94
CA GLN A 191 28.92 -36.27 -13.34
C GLN A 191 28.45 -37.71 -13.10
N ILE A 192 29.40 -38.65 -13.13
CA ILE A 192 29.16 -40.08 -12.89
C ILE A 192 29.28 -40.48 -11.41
N ARG A 193 29.73 -39.57 -10.53
CA ARG A 193 29.93 -39.80 -9.09
C ARG A 193 30.81 -40.99 -8.69
N LEU A 194 31.54 -41.56 -9.64
CA LEU A 194 32.52 -42.63 -9.42
C LEU A 194 33.90 -42.12 -9.02
N CYS A 195 34.12 -40.80 -9.07
CA CYS A 195 35.37 -40.17 -8.67
C CYS A 195 35.53 -40.16 -7.14
N LYS A 196 36.77 -40.28 -6.64
CA LYS A 196 37.08 -40.09 -5.22
C LYS A 196 36.60 -38.70 -4.77
N GLU A 197 35.82 -38.65 -3.70
CA GLU A 197 35.16 -37.43 -3.20
C GLU A 197 34.23 -36.72 -4.22
N ASN A 198 33.83 -37.41 -5.29
CA ASN A 198 33.00 -36.87 -6.36
C ASN A 198 33.59 -35.62 -7.05
N LYS A 199 34.92 -35.50 -7.09
CA LYS A 199 35.66 -34.39 -7.70
C LYS A 199 36.55 -34.87 -8.83
N THR A 200 36.63 -34.13 -9.92
CA THR A 200 37.54 -34.40 -11.05
C THR A 200 37.97 -33.11 -11.75
N THR A 201 39.17 -33.14 -12.31
CA THR A 201 39.69 -32.11 -13.22
C THR A 201 39.72 -32.59 -14.68
N LYS A 202 39.33 -33.85 -14.92
CA LYS A 202 39.36 -34.49 -16.24
C LYS A 202 37.99 -34.37 -16.91
N ALA A 203 37.98 -33.90 -18.15
CA ALA A 203 36.79 -33.82 -19.00
C ALA A 203 36.90 -34.80 -20.18
N CYS A 204 35.78 -35.35 -20.60
CA CYS A 204 35.68 -36.13 -21.82
C CYS A 204 35.87 -35.21 -23.03
N ILE A 205 36.75 -35.57 -23.96
CA ILE A 205 37.06 -34.76 -25.14
C ILE A 205 35.84 -34.64 -26.08
N ILE A 206 34.93 -35.62 -26.06
CA ILE A 206 33.79 -35.68 -26.99
C ILE A 206 32.60 -34.87 -26.49
N CYS A 207 32.34 -34.88 -25.19
CA CYS A 207 31.13 -34.29 -24.62
C CYS A 207 31.41 -33.22 -23.55
N GLU A 208 32.69 -32.89 -23.32
CA GLU A 208 33.18 -31.92 -22.32
C GLU A 208 32.71 -32.17 -20.88
N LYS A 209 32.11 -33.35 -20.63
CA LYS A 209 31.61 -33.73 -19.30
C LYS A 209 32.74 -34.20 -18.41
N TYR A 210 32.68 -33.80 -17.15
CA TYR A 210 33.63 -34.16 -16.11
C TYR A 210 33.42 -35.60 -15.64
N VAL A 211 34.40 -36.46 -15.92
CA VAL A 211 34.29 -37.92 -15.75
C VAL A 211 35.47 -38.51 -14.98
N TYR A 212 35.25 -39.71 -14.45
CA TYR A 212 36.31 -40.57 -13.92
C TYR A 212 37.01 -41.27 -15.08
N VAL A 213 38.35 -41.29 -15.07
CA VAL A 213 39.15 -42.00 -16.09
C VAL A 213 39.77 -43.22 -15.44
N THR A 214 39.34 -44.41 -15.86
CA THR A 214 40.08 -45.66 -15.66
C THR A 214 41.23 -45.69 -16.66
N LEU A 215 42.47 -45.77 -16.17
CA LEU A 215 43.64 -46.12 -16.98
C LEU A 215 43.53 -47.57 -17.45
#